data_AF-A0A2E5KTY6-F1
#
_entry.id   AF-A0A2E5KTY6-F1
#
_cell.length_a   1.000
_cell.length_b   1.000
_cell.length_c   1.000
_cell.angle_alpha   90.00
_cell.angle_beta   90.00
_cell.angle_gamma   90.00
#
_symmetry.space_group_name_H-M   'P 1'
#
loop_
_entity.id
_entity.type
_entity.pdbx_description
1 polymer ?
#
loop_
_entity_poly.entity_id
_entity_poly.type
_entity_poly.pdbx_seq_one_letter_code
_entity_poly.pdbx_strand_id
1 'polypeptide(L)'
;MSVNTRKLIDFLLIEHSNHAGYENSALMATHNQLAEYGLTPCHIGEAINEAEFLGLIRAKRGGRRNLTNQPSTFRLTWIADRELAAPTNEWKVITVEDISNWREERKSHRKARRLRKLNKTPENKCTRWVMLSTQIPATQCYCGI
;
A
#
# COMPACT_ATOMS: atom_id res chain seq x y z
N MET A 1 -6.41 5.64 -10.66
CA MET A 1 -6.66 5.78 -9.22
C MET A 1 -7.67 4.73 -8.80
N SER A 2 -7.46 4.02 -7.69
CA SER A 2 -8.44 3.07 -7.16
C SER A 2 -9.60 3.75 -6.43
N VAL A 3 -10.71 3.03 -6.28
CA VAL A 3 -11.92 3.52 -5.59
C VAL A 3 -11.63 3.84 -4.11
N ASN A 4 -10.81 3.04 -3.44
CA ASN A 4 -10.47 3.27 -2.02
C ASN A 4 -9.62 4.52 -1.83
N THR A 5 -8.72 4.80 -2.78
CA THR A 5 -7.92 6.03 -2.80
C THR A 5 -8.79 7.26 -3.00
N ARG A 6 -9.83 7.16 -3.84
CA ARG A 6 -10.80 8.25 -3.98
C ARG A 6 -11.55 8.51 -2.67
N LYS A 7 -12.07 7.45 -2.04
CA LYS A 7 -12.75 7.55 -0.73
C LYS A 7 -11.85 8.16 0.35
N LEU A 8 -10.55 7.80 0.37
CA LEU A 8 -9.58 8.39 1.29
C LEU A 8 -9.47 9.91 1.10
N ILE A 9 -9.37 10.36 -0.15
CA ILE A 9 -9.29 11.79 -0.48
C ILE A 9 -10.59 12.50 -0.08
N ASP A 10 -11.75 11.92 -0.40
CA ASP A 10 -13.04 12.51 -0.04
C ASP A 10 -13.19 12.65 1.48
N PHE A 11 -12.76 11.64 2.26
CA PHE A 11 -12.70 11.73 3.72
C PHE A 11 -11.83 12.91 4.21
N LEU A 12 -10.62 13.04 3.64
CA LEU A 12 -9.71 14.12 4.02
C LEU A 12 -10.26 15.51 3.66
N LEU A 13 -11.00 15.63 2.55
CA LEU A 13 -11.67 16.88 2.17
C LEU A 13 -12.80 17.25 3.13
N ILE A 14 -13.57 16.27 3.61
CA ILE A 14 -14.60 16.48 4.63
C ILE A 14 -13.93 16.96 5.92
N GLU A 15 -12.88 16.28 6.38
CA GLU A 15 -12.16 16.66 7.59
C GLU A 15 -11.55 18.07 7.48
N HIS A 16 -10.97 18.39 6.33
CA HIS A 16 -10.45 19.73 6.08
C HIS A 16 -11.56 20.80 6.10
N SER A 17 -12.75 20.47 5.57
CA SER A 17 -13.91 21.36 5.62
C SER A 17 -14.43 21.55 7.04
N ASN A 18 -14.40 20.51 7.87
CA ASN A 18 -14.76 20.58 9.30
C ASN A 18 -13.82 21.51 10.08
N HIS A 19 -12.55 21.60 9.69
CA HIS A 19 -11.58 22.55 10.24
C HIS A 19 -11.62 23.95 9.58
N ALA A 20 -12.74 24.29 8.93
CA ALA A 20 -12.96 25.56 8.23
C ALA A 20 -11.88 25.89 7.18
N GLY A 21 -11.18 24.87 6.67
CA GLY A 21 -10.14 25.01 5.67
C GLY A 21 -8.80 25.55 6.19
N TYR A 22 -8.62 25.69 7.51
CA TYR A 22 -7.41 26.28 8.08
C TYR A 22 -6.29 25.27 8.33
N GLU A 23 -6.62 24.04 8.74
CA GLU A 23 -5.63 23.05 9.18
C GLU A 23 -5.43 21.98 8.09
N ASN A 24 -4.59 22.27 7.10
CA ASN A 24 -4.32 21.32 6.01
C ASN A 24 -3.13 20.40 6.34
N SER A 25 -2.14 20.84 7.11
CA SER A 25 -0.94 20.05 7.41
C SER A 25 -1.09 19.05 8.56
N ALA A 26 -2.19 19.10 9.31
CA ALA A 26 -2.43 18.33 10.52
C ALA A 26 -3.74 17.52 10.48
N LEU A 27 -4.21 17.10 9.29
CA LEU A 27 -5.41 16.28 9.19
C LEU A 27 -5.16 14.91 9.83
N MET A 28 -5.76 14.69 10.99
CA MET A 28 -5.60 13.45 11.75
C MET A 28 -6.66 12.44 11.29
N ALA A 29 -6.22 11.27 10.83
CA ALA A 29 -7.13 10.17 10.57
C ALA A 29 -6.63 8.90 11.24
N THR A 30 -7.45 8.36 12.14
CA THR A 30 -7.22 7.03 12.70
C THR A 30 -7.65 5.96 11.71
N HIS A 31 -7.03 4.79 11.81
CA HIS A 31 -7.38 3.64 10.98
C HIS A 31 -8.84 3.21 11.15
N ASN A 32 -9.42 3.40 12.35
CA ASN A 32 -10.80 3.05 12.64
C ASN A 32 -11.79 4.03 11.99
N GLN A 33 -11.54 5.34 12.06
CA GLN A 33 -12.36 6.35 11.39
C GLN A 33 -12.42 6.11 9.87
N LEU A 34 -11.30 5.75 9.25
CA LEU A 34 -11.26 5.41 7.83
C LEU A 34 -12.08 4.15 7.51
N ALA A 35 -12.07 3.15 8.41
CA ALA A 35 -12.87 1.95 8.25
C ALA A 35 -14.37 2.26 8.40
N GLU A 36 -14.75 3.07 9.38
CA GLU A 36 -16.12 3.53 9.63
C GLU A 36 -16.68 4.37 8.47
N TYR A 37 -15.85 5.19 7.84
CA TYR A 37 -16.21 5.92 6.61
C TYR A 37 -16.47 4.99 5.40
N GLY A 38 -16.04 3.73 5.47
CA GLY A 38 -16.32 2.73 4.45
C GLY A 38 -15.12 2.38 3.55
N LEU A 39 -13.89 2.59 4.03
CA LEU A 39 -12.70 1.97 3.44
C LEU A 39 -12.51 0.55 4.00
N THR A 40 -12.19 -0.40 3.14
CA THR A 40 -11.84 -1.75 3.61
C THR A 40 -10.51 -1.71 4.37
N PRO A 41 -10.43 -2.16 5.63
CA PRO A 41 -9.21 -2.14 6.46
C PRO A 41 -7.95 -2.65 5.76
N CYS A 42 -8.06 -3.77 5.04
CA CYS A 42 -6.94 -4.38 4.32
C CYS A 42 -6.40 -3.53 3.17
N HIS A 43 -7.19 -2.60 2.65
CA HIS A 43 -6.85 -1.74 1.52
C HIS A 43 -6.45 -0.32 1.94
N ILE A 44 -6.64 0.08 3.20
CA ILE A 44 -6.28 1.42 3.69
C ILE A 44 -4.80 1.71 3.44
N GLY A 45 -3.92 0.78 3.81
CA GLY A 45 -2.49 0.93 3.57
C GLY A 45 -2.14 1.03 2.07
N GLU A 46 -2.83 0.28 1.21
CA GLU A 46 -2.62 0.39 -0.24
C GLU A 46 -3.11 1.73 -0.80
N ALA A 47 -4.25 2.23 -0.30
CA ALA A 47 -4.82 3.51 -0.70
C ALA A 47 -3.94 4.70 -0.31
N ILE A 48 -3.38 4.68 0.91
CA ILE A 48 -2.42 5.71 1.37
C ILE A 48 -1.18 5.70 0.48
N ASN A 49 -0.60 4.53 0.20
CA ASN A 49 0.57 4.42 -0.69
C ASN A 49 0.26 4.92 -2.11
N GLU A 50 -0.93 4.63 -2.66
CA GLU A 50 -1.33 5.11 -3.98
C GLU A 50 -1.52 6.63 -4.00
N ALA A 51 -2.20 7.20 -3.00
CA ALA A 51 -2.40 8.64 -2.90
C ALA A 51 -1.07 9.40 -2.73
N GLU A 52 -0.14 8.85 -1.94
CA GLU A 52 1.19 9.43 -1.74
C GLU A 52 2.05 9.31 -3.00
N PHE A 53 1.99 8.16 -3.69
CA PHE A 53 2.66 7.98 -4.98
C PHE A 53 2.16 8.99 -6.00
N LEU A 54 0.84 9.21 -6.08
CA LEU A 54 0.21 10.20 -6.95
C LEU A 54 0.51 11.66 -6.54
N GLY A 55 1.27 11.89 -5.46
CA GLY A 55 1.61 13.24 -5.00
C GLY A 55 0.38 14.04 -4.59
N LEU A 56 -0.72 13.36 -4.28
CA LEU A 56 -1.98 13.98 -3.85
C LEU A 56 -1.91 14.28 -2.34
N ILE A 57 -1.35 13.35 -1.58
CA ILE A 57 -1.22 13.50 -0.13
C ILE A 57 0.23 13.30 0.29
N ARG A 58 0.61 13.92 1.40
CA ARG A 58 1.75 13.51 2.20
C ARG A 58 1.25 12.88 3.49
N ALA A 59 1.64 11.64 3.74
CA ALA A 59 1.20 10.89 4.92
C ALA A 59 2.36 10.76 5.90
N LYS A 60 2.23 11.37 7.08
CA LYS A 60 3.13 11.12 8.20
C LYS A 60 2.50 10.05 9.09
N ARG A 61 2.97 8.82 8.91
CA ARG A 61 2.46 7.66 9.65
C ARG A 61 2.79 7.79 11.13
N GLY A 62 1.78 7.63 11.96
CA GLY A 62 1.94 7.48 13.39
C GLY A 62 2.62 6.15 13.72
N GLY A 63 3.61 6.18 14.61
CA GLY A 63 4.22 4.99 15.17
C GLY A 63 3.59 4.60 16.51
N ARG A 64 3.91 3.41 17.01
CA ARG A 64 3.61 3.03 18.39
C ARG A 64 4.70 3.61 19.29
N ARG A 65 4.35 4.59 20.12
CA ARG A 65 5.25 5.15 21.15
C ARG A 65 4.56 5.02 22.50
N ASN A 66 5.29 4.49 23.50
CA ASN A 66 4.81 4.34 24.87
C ASN A 66 3.43 3.66 24.95
N LEU A 67 3.30 2.50 24.29
CA LEU A 67 2.07 1.68 24.24
C LEU A 67 0.86 2.32 23.55
N THR A 68 0.92 3.62 23.19
CA THR A 68 -0.16 4.36 22.55
C THR A 68 0.02 4.35 21.03
N ASN A 69 -1.08 4.13 20.31
CA ASN A 69 -1.08 4.19 18.86
C ASN A 69 -1.27 5.65 18.42
N GLN A 70 -0.22 6.25 17.84
CA GLN A 70 -0.33 7.61 17.32
C GLN A 70 -1.14 7.59 16.03
N PRO A 71 -2.11 8.50 15.84
CA PRO A 71 -2.84 8.60 14.59
C PRO A 71 -1.91 9.02 13.44
N SER A 72 -2.29 8.68 12.22
CA SER A 72 -1.59 9.18 11.04
C SER A 72 -2.05 10.61 10.76
N THR A 73 -1.10 11.45 10.39
CA THR A 73 -1.36 12.83 9.97
C THR A 73 -1.16 12.94 8.47
N PHE A 74 -2.05 13.69 7.82
CA PHE A 74 -2.10 13.83 6.38
C PHE A 74 -2.06 15.30 5.99
N ARG A 75 -1.46 15.58 4.84
CA ARG A 75 -1.44 16.89 4.20
C ARG A 75 -1.88 16.77 2.74
N LEU A 76 -2.85 17.58 2.30
CA LEU A 76 -3.22 17.67 0.89
C LEU A 76 -2.25 18.61 0.16
N THR A 77 -1.66 18.15 -0.94
CA THR A 77 -0.54 18.86 -1.59
C THR A 77 -0.96 20.04 -2.46
N TRP A 78 -2.24 20.10 -2.86
CA TRP A 78 -2.79 21.15 -3.73
C TRP A 78 -3.55 22.25 -2.97
N ILE A 79 -3.76 22.09 -1.66
CA ILE A 79 -4.42 23.08 -0.80
C ILE A 79 -3.34 23.83 0.01
N ALA A 80 -3.51 25.13 0.18
CA ALA A 80 -2.63 25.95 1.01
C ALA A 80 -2.90 25.73 2.51
N ASP A 81 -1.93 26.02 3.37
CA ASP A 81 -2.08 25.90 4.82
C ASP A 81 -2.22 27.27 5.50
N ARG A 82 -2.57 27.29 6.79
CA ARG A 82 -2.72 28.51 7.61
C ARG A 82 -1.49 29.42 7.58
N GLU A 83 -0.28 28.87 7.47
CA GLU A 83 0.98 29.63 7.43
C GLU A 83 1.24 30.31 6.07
N LEU A 84 0.23 30.43 5.20
CA LEU A 84 0.37 30.95 3.83
C LEU A 84 1.40 30.17 2.99
N ALA A 85 1.70 28.94 3.41
CA ALA A 85 2.58 28.05 2.68
C ALA A 85 1.94 27.72 1.33
N ALA A 86 2.67 28.01 0.24
CA ALA A 86 2.21 27.73 -1.10
C ALA A 86 1.94 26.22 -1.29
N PRO A 87 0.87 25.85 -2.02
CA PRO A 87 0.60 24.44 -2.33
C PRO A 87 1.75 23.87 -3.16
N THR A 88 2.32 22.76 -2.69
CA THR A 88 3.50 22.13 -3.30
C THR A 88 3.19 21.52 -4.67
N ASN A 89 1.93 21.16 -4.94
CA ASN A 89 1.48 20.62 -6.23
C ASN A 89 2.32 19.45 -6.76
N GLU A 90 2.71 18.54 -5.86
CA GLU A 90 3.61 17.41 -6.16
C GLU A 90 3.05 16.48 -7.25
N TRP A 91 1.73 16.40 -7.37
CA TRP A 91 1.03 15.64 -8.40
C TRP A 91 1.39 16.06 -9.84
N LYS A 92 1.88 17.29 -10.06
CA LYS A 92 2.29 17.76 -11.41
C LYS A 92 3.56 17.11 -11.93
N VAL A 93 4.39 16.55 -11.04
CA VAL A 93 5.67 15.93 -11.42
C VAL A 93 5.45 14.55 -12.05
N ILE A 94 4.29 13.93 -11.81
CA ILE A 94 4.07 12.52 -12.10
C ILE A 94 3.59 12.35 -13.53
N THR A 95 4.30 11.50 -14.27
CA THR A 95 4.01 11.22 -15.66
C THR A 95 3.06 10.03 -15.84
N VAL A 96 2.53 9.86 -17.05
CA VAL A 96 1.64 8.72 -17.37
C VAL A 96 2.43 7.41 -17.33
N GLU A 97 3.70 7.46 -17.72
CA GLU A 97 4.66 6.37 -17.69
C GLU A 97 4.89 5.90 -16.25
N ASP A 98 5.09 6.83 -15.32
CA ASP A 98 5.23 6.51 -13.89
C ASP A 98 4.01 5.79 -13.34
N ILE A 99 2.81 6.26 -13.70
CA ILE A 99 1.54 5.64 -13.30
C ILE A 99 1.43 4.22 -13.87
N SER A 100 1.85 4.01 -15.12
CA SER A 100 1.84 2.70 -15.76
C SER A 100 2.81 1.73 -15.07
N ASN A 101 4.05 2.16 -14.85
CA ASN A 101 5.10 1.39 -14.17
C ASN A 101 4.64 0.98 -12.77
N TRP A 102 4.09 1.93 -11.99
CA TRP A 102 3.56 1.65 -10.67
C TRP A 102 2.44 0.59 -10.69
N ARG A 103 1.53 0.64 -11.68
CA ARG A 103 0.47 -0.38 -11.81
C ARG A 103 1.04 -1.76 -12.10
N GLU A 104 2.01 -1.86 -12.99
CA GLU A 104 2.64 -3.14 -13.35
C GLU A 104 3.44 -3.72 -12.18
N GLU A 105 4.20 -2.90 -11.46
CA GLU A 105 4.89 -3.32 -10.23
C GLU A 105 3.90 -3.86 -9.19
N ARG A 106 2.77 -3.19 -8.96
CA ARG A 106 1.78 -3.65 -7.98
C ARG A 106 1.11 -4.96 -8.43
N LYS A 107 0.84 -5.14 -9.72
CA LYS A 107 0.36 -6.41 -10.28
C LYS A 107 1.39 -7.52 -10.07
N SER A 108 2.66 -7.26 -10.35
CA SER A 108 3.75 -8.24 -10.20
C SER A 108 3.95 -8.63 -8.73
N HIS A 109 3.92 -7.67 -7.80
CA HIS A 109 3.97 -7.91 -6.35
C HIS A 109 2.80 -8.76 -5.87
N ARG A 110 1.56 -8.49 -6.33
CA ARG A 110 0.38 -9.30 -5.99
C ARG A 110 0.53 -10.74 -6.51
N LYS A 111 1.00 -10.91 -7.76
CA LYS A 111 1.29 -12.23 -8.35
C LYS A 111 2.36 -12.98 -7.56
N ALA A 112 3.48 -12.32 -7.24
CA ALA A 112 4.56 -12.90 -6.45
C ALA A 112 4.09 -13.31 -5.04
N ARG A 113 3.27 -12.48 -4.37
CA ARG A 113 2.69 -12.81 -3.06
C ARG A 113 1.78 -14.05 -3.14
N ARG A 114 0.98 -14.17 -4.21
CA ARG A 114 0.13 -15.35 -4.46
C ARG A 114 0.96 -16.62 -4.70
N LEU A 115 1.99 -16.53 -5.56
CA LEU A 115 2.90 -17.64 -5.85
C LEU A 115 3.66 -18.10 -4.59
N ARG A 116 4.13 -17.15 -3.76
CA ARG A 116 4.77 -17.46 -2.47
C ARG A 116 3.84 -18.23 -1.53
N LYS A 117 2.54 -17.90 -1.49
CA LYS A 117 1.55 -18.64 -0.70
C LYS A 117 1.37 -20.07 -1.24
N LEU A 118 1.20 -20.23 -2.56
CA LEU A 118 1.06 -21.54 -3.21
C LEU A 118 2.28 -22.45 -2.96
N ASN A 119 3.49 -21.91 -3.05
CA ASN A 119 4.72 -22.68 -2.80
C ASN A 119 4.91 -23.09 -1.34
N LYS A 120 4.20 -22.44 -0.40
CA LYS A 120 4.31 -22.73 1.03
C LYS A 120 3.33 -23.83 1.48
N THR A 121 2.30 -24.15 0.70
CA THR A 121 1.31 -25.16 1.10
C THR A 121 1.93 -26.56 1.12
N PRO A 122 1.61 -27.39 2.13
CA PRO A 122 2.26 -28.68 2.34
C PRO A 122 2.05 -29.64 1.16
N GLU A 123 0.90 -29.60 0.48
CA GLU A 123 0.65 -30.41 -0.71
C GLU A 123 1.61 -30.06 -1.88
N ASN A 124 1.91 -28.78 -2.08
CA ASN A 124 2.80 -28.30 -3.14
C ASN A 124 4.29 -28.41 -2.80
N LYS A 125 4.62 -28.43 -1.51
CA LYS A 125 5.98 -28.76 -1.06
C LYS A 125 6.31 -30.20 -1.44
N CYS A 126 5.44 -31.15 -1.12
CA CYS A 126 5.67 -32.58 -1.37
C CYS A 126 5.79 -32.88 -2.88
N THR A 127 4.92 -32.33 -3.73
CA THR A 127 5.01 -32.51 -5.20
C THR A 127 6.27 -31.90 -5.81
N ARG A 128 6.78 -30.78 -5.28
CA ARG A 128 8.07 -30.21 -5.71
C ARG A 128 9.25 -31.10 -5.35
N TRP A 129 9.24 -31.74 -4.17
CA TRP A 129 10.27 -32.72 -3.78
C TRP A 129 10.21 -33.99 -4.63
N VAL A 130 9.01 -34.50 -4.92
CA VAL A 130 8.80 -35.68 -5.78
C VAL A 130 9.29 -35.41 -7.21
N MET A 131 8.95 -34.25 -7.80
CA MET A 131 9.39 -33.87 -9.15
C MET A 131 10.92 -33.69 -9.26
N LEU A 132 11.58 -33.18 -8.20
CA LEU A 132 13.05 -33.12 -8.16
C LEU A 132 13.70 -34.49 -7.99
N SER A 133 13.07 -35.43 -7.27
CA SER A 133 13.60 -36.80 -7.11
C SER A 133 13.47 -37.67 -8.37
N THR A 134 12.50 -37.39 -9.24
CA THR A 134 12.34 -38.08 -10.54
C THR A 134 13.29 -37.57 -11.63
N GLN A 135 14.06 -36.51 -11.35
CA GLN A 135 15.09 -35.96 -12.24
C GLN A 135 16.51 -36.47 -11.92
N ILE A 136 16.64 -37.48 -11.04
CA ILE A 136 17.91 -38.19 -10.82
C ILE A 136 17.90 -39.39 -11.77
N PRO A 137 18.73 -39.43 -12.84
CA PRO A 137 18.80 -40.59 -13.71
C PRO A 137 19.24 -41.81 -12.88
N ALA A 138 18.54 -42.93 -13.06
CA ALA A 138 18.78 -44.21 -12.39
C ALA A 138 20.08 -44.91 -12.83
N THR A 139 21.15 -44.16 -13.09
CA THR A 139 22.44 -44.67 -13.60
C THR A 139 23.51 -44.83 -12.53
N GLN A 140 23.17 -44.73 -11.25
CA GLN A 140 24.13 -44.89 -10.15
C GLN A 140 23.70 -45.91 -9.09
N CYS A 141 23.04 -46.99 -9.51
CA CYS A 141 22.95 -48.21 -8.71
C CYS A 141 23.96 -49.24 -9.26
N TYR A 142 25.24 -49.03 -8.97
CA TYR A 142 26.21 -50.13 -9.05
C TYR A 142 25.93 -51.06 -7.86
N CYS A 143 25.35 -52.22 -8.15
CA CYS A 143 25.40 -53.38 -7.26
C CYS A 143 26.87 -53.78 -7.07
N GLY A 144 27.45 -53.43 -5.92
CA GLY A 144 28.66 -54.05 -5.41
C GLY A 144 28.29 -55.35 -4.71
N ILE A 145 28.77 -56.46 -5.28
CA ILE A 145 28.86 -57.79 -4.67
C ILE A 145 29.86 -57.76 -3.52
#